data_AF-A0A7C8GVA2-F1
#
_entry.id   AF-A0A7C8GVA2-F1
#
_cell.length_a   1.000
_cell.length_b   1.000
_cell.length_c   1.000
_cell.angle_alpha   90.00
_cell.angle_beta   90.00
_cell.angle_gamma   90.00
#
_symmetry.space_group_name_H-M   'P 1'
#
loop_
_entity.id
_entity.type
_entity.pdbx_description
1 polymer ?
#
loop_
_entity_poly.entity_id
_entity_poly.type
_entity_poly.pdbx_seq_one_letter_code
_entity_poly.pdbx_strand_id
1 'polypeptide(L)' 'MTQLQPLVGTFSEKTVGIVSVFLTSFANFSSIGIIAGTVQGIDSKKGAAVSKFGLKLLIGATLGSILSATMAGLFL' A
#
# COMPACT_ATOMS: atom_id res chain seq x y z
N MET A 1 1.30 -6.09 9.67
CA MET A 1 1.24 -5.76 11.11
C MET A 1 1.50 -6.94 12.03
N THR A 2 0.87 -8.11 11.83
CA THR A 2 1.06 -9.29 12.68
C THR A 2 2.52 -9.74 12.84
N GLN A 3 3.31 -9.67 11.77
CA GLN A 3 4.74 -10.00 11.79
C GLN A 3 5.63 -8.87 12.36
N LEU A 4 5.13 -7.62 12.39
CA LEU A 4 5.88 -6.49 12.96
C LEU A 4 5.77 -6.45 14.48
N GLN A 5 4.59 -6.78 15.03
CA GLN A 5 4.31 -6.77 16.47
C GLN A 5 5.38 -7.43 17.35
N PRO A 6 5.85 -8.67 17.08
CA PRO A 6 6.87 -9.29 17.93
C PRO A 6 8.25 -8.61 17.84
N LEU A 7 8.49 -7.79 16.81
CA LEU A 7 9.76 -7.11 16.56
C LEU A 7 9.81 -5.69 17.13
N VAL A 8 8.69 -5.15 17.63
CA VAL A 8 8.59 -3.75 18.10
C VAL A 8 9.64 -3.44 19.19
N GLY A 9 9.93 -4.37 20.09
CA GLY A 9 10.94 -4.19 21.14
C GLY A 9 12.39 -4.32 20.68
N THR A 10 12.64 -4.70 19.42
CA THR A 10 13.98 -4.90 18.85
C THR A 10 14.44 -3.75 17.96
N PHE A 11 13.51 -2.88 17.54
CA PHE A 11 13.78 -1.76 16.66
C PHE A 11 13.62 -0.42 17.40
N SER A 12 14.19 0.64 16.83
CA SER A 12 13.95 2.00 17.35
C SER A 12 12.50 2.42 17.12
N GLU A 13 11.98 3.29 17.99
CA GLU A 13 10.62 3.84 17.88
C GLU A 13 10.36 4.46 16.50
N LYS A 14 11.35 5.19 15.98
CA LYS A 14 11.35 5.74 14.62
C LYS A 14 11.14 4.67 13.55
N THR A 15 11.86 3.55 13.62
CA THR A 15 11.73 2.45 12.65
C THR A 15 10.34 1.81 12.73
N VAL A 16 9.86 1.56 13.94
CA VAL A 16 8.51 1.02 14.16
C VAL A 16 7.47 1.97 13.58
N GLY A 17 7.61 3.27 13.80
CA GLY A 17 6.73 4.30 13.24
C GLY A 17 6.70 4.30 11.71
N ILE A 18 7.88 4.34 11.07
CA ILE A 18 8.01 4.31 9.60
C ILE A 18 7.35 3.05 9.01
N VAL A 19 7.70 1.87 9.53
CA VAL A 19 7.18 0.60 9.00
C VAL A 19 5.68 0.49 9.28
N SER A 20 5.19 1.00 10.41
CA SER A 20 3.76 1.02 10.72
C SER A 20 2.98 1.85 9.71
N VAL A 21 3.45 3.06 9.40
CA VAL A 21 2.80 3.94 8.40
C VAL A 21 2.82 3.31 7.01
N PHE A 22 3.94 2.70 6.61
CA PHE A 22 4.03 1.98 5.34
C PHE A 22 3.00 0.83 5.26
N LEU A 23 2.89 0.02 6.32
CA LEU A 23 2.03 -1.18 6.35
C LEU A 23 0.54 -0.88 6.48
N THR A 24 0.13 0.35 6.79
CA THR A 24 -1.28 0.78 6.78
C THR A 24 -1.84 0.87 5.34
N SER A 25 -0.98 0.88 4.33
CA SER A 25 -1.38 0.95 2.93
C SER A 25 -1.95 -0.37 2.38
N PHE A 26 -2.88 -0.25 1.42
CA PHE A 26 -3.45 -1.37 0.66
C PHE A 26 -2.68 -1.69 -0.63
N ALA A 27 -1.49 -1.14 -0.85
CA ALA A 27 -0.71 -1.37 -2.07
C ALA A 27 -0.21 -2.82 -2.17
N ASN A 28 -0.99 -3.69 -2.82
CA ASN A 28 -0.63 -5.08 -3.11
C ASN A 28 -1.38 -5.61 -4.35
N PHE A 29 -0.97 -6.77 -4.87
CA PHE A 29 -1.57 -7.37 -6.07
C PHE A 29 -3.06 -7.73 -5.89
N SER A 30 -3.45 -8.24 -4.72
CA SER A 30 -4.84 -8.59 -4.42
C SER A 30 -5.75 -7.36 -4.46
N SER A 31 -5.30 -6.23 -3.94
CA SER A 31 -6.03 -4.95 -4.00
C SER A 31 -6.27 -4.49 -5.43
N ILE A 32 -5.32 -4.69 -6.35
CA ILE A 32 -5.53 -4.41 -7.78
C ILE A 32 -6.66 -5.27 -8.34
N GLY A 33 -6.69 -6.56 -8.01
CA GLY A 33 -7.77 -7.47 -8.41
C GLY A 33 -9.14 -7.04 -7.85
N ILE A 34 -9.19 -6.64 -6.57
CA ILE A 34 -10.40 -6.12 -5.94
C ILE A 34 -10.89 -4.85 -6.65
N ILE A 35 -10.00 -3.89 -6.92
CA ILE A 35 -10.37 -2.64 -7.61
C ILE A 35 -10.80 -2.92 -9.05
N ALA A 36 -10.07 -3.77 -9.78
CA ALA A 36 -10.43 -4.15 -11.15
C ALA A 36 -11.80 -4.84 -11.20
N GLY A 37 -12.07 -5.80 -10.32
CA GLY A 37 -13.34 -6.52 -10.26
C GLY A 37 -14.52 -5.62 -9.86
N THR A 38 -14.34 -4.77 -8.86
CA THR A 38 -15.38 -3.79 -8.46
C THR A 38 -15.68 -2.79 -9.56
N VAL A 39 -14.67 -2.22 -10.22
CA VAL A 39 -14.87 -1.31 -11.35
C VAL A 39 -15.49 -2.04 -12.54
N GLN A 40 -15.10 -3.27 -12.83
CA GLN A 40 -15.70 -4.07 -13.91
C GLN A 40 -17.18 -4.37 -13.68
N GLY A 41 -17.58 -4.57 -12.43
CA GLY A 41 -18.99 -4.74 -12.04
C GLY A 41 -19.86 -3.49 -12.24
N ILE A 42 -19.24 -2.30 -12.28
CA ILE A 42 -19.90 -1.01 -12.55
C ILE A 42 -19.83 -0.67 -14.04
N ASP A 43 -18.65 -0.79 -14.65
CA ASP A 43 -18.39 -0.52 -16.06
C ASP A 43 -17.28 -1.43 -16.58
N SER A 44 -17.62 -2.31 -17.53
CA SER A 44 -16.68 -3.29 -18.06
C SER A 44 -15.53 -2.68 -18.86
N LYS A 45 -15.73 -1.55 -19.55
CA LYS A 45 -14.66 -0.86 -20.30
C LYS A 45 -13.66 -0.21 -19.34
N LYS A 46 -14.14 0.39 -18.25
CA LYS A 46 -13.29 0.96 -17.20
C LYS A 46 -12.55 -0.12 -16.42
N GLY A 47 -13.20 -1.24 -16.12
CA GLY A 47 -12.57 -2.40 -15.49
C GLY A 47 -11.38 -2.92 -16.30
N ALA A 48 -11.55 -3.08 -17.62
CA ALA A 48 -10.46 -3.48 -18.51
C ALA A 48 -9.31 -2.45 -18.52
N ALA A 49 -9.61 -1.16 -18.45
CA ALA A 49 -8.59 -0.12 -18.35
C ALA A 49 -7.81 -0.21 -17.02
N VAL A 50 -8.49 -0.43 -15.89
CA VAL A 50 -7.86 -0.62 -14.58
C VAL A 50 -6.93 -1.84 -14.60
N SER A 51 -7.41 -2.98 -15.08
CA SER A 51 -6.60 -4.20 -15.22
C SER A 51 -5.36 -3.98 -16.07
N LYS A 52 -5.49 -3.28 -17.21
CA LYS A 52 -4.37 -2.96 -18.10
C LYS A 52 -3.27 -2.13 -17.41
N PHE A 53 -3.64 -1.23 -16.51
CA PHE A 53 -2.71 -0.38 -15.78
C PHE A 53 -2.37 -0.88 -14.36
N GLY A 54 -2.80 -2.09 -13.99
CA GLY A 54 -2.70 -2.63 -12.64
C GLY A 54 -1.29 -2.55 -12.03
N LEU A 55 -0.25 -2.88 -12.81
CA LEU A 55 1.14 -2.79 -12.33
C LEU A 55 1.58 -1.34 -12.08
N LYS A 56 1.18 -0.40 -12.93
CA LYS A 56 1.47 1.03 -12.74
C LYS A 56 0.74 1.58 -11.52
N LEU A 57 -0.50 1.15 -11.31
CA LEU A 57 -1.28 1.49 -10.11
C LEU A 57 -0.62 0.95 -8.84
N LEU A 58 -0.14 -0.29 -8.86
CA LEU A 58 0.58 -0.89 -7.73
C LEU A 58 1.86 -0.10 -7.41
N ILE A 59 2.68 0.19 -8.42
CA ILE A 59 3.92 0.98 -8.23
C ILE A 59 3.59 2.37 -7.68
N GLY A 60 2.60 3.06 -8.25
CA GLY A 60 2.18 4.38 -7.77
C GLY A 60 1.70 4.37 -6.32
N ALA A 61 0.88 3.37 -5.96
CA ALA A 61 0.39 3.20 -4.59
C ALA A 61 1.54 2.88 -3.61
N THR A 62 2.48 2.02 -4.01
CA THR A 62 3.67 1.70 -3.20
C THR A 62 4.54 2.94 -2.99
N LEU A 63 4.81 3.73 -4.04
CA LEU A 63 5.57 4.98 -3.93
C LEU A 63 4.88 6.00 -2.99
N GLY A 64 3.56 6.14 -3.08
CA GLY A 64 2.79 6.97 -2.14
C GLY A 64 2.90 6.49 -0.69
N SER A 65 2.98 5.17 -0.50
CA SER A 65 3.16 4.55 0.82
C SER A 65 4.57 4.81 1.38
N ILE A 66 5.60 4.71 0.53
CA ILE A 66 6.98 5.07 0.88
C ILE A 66 7.05 6.53 1.27
N LEU A 67 6.49 7.44 0.45
CA LEU A 67 6.48 8.88 0.74
C LEU A 67 5.84 9.18 2.09
N SER A 68 4.69 8.57 2.38
CA SER A 68 3.98 8.74 3.65
C SER A 68 4.82 8.26 4.84
N ALA A 69 5.46 7.11 4.71
CA ALA A 69 6.35 6.55 5.73
C ALA A 69 7.60 7.40 5.92
N THR A 70 8.17 7.96 4.84
CA THR A 70 9.29 8.92 4.92
C THR A 70 8.88 10.18 5.66
N MET A 71 7.69 10.74 5.38
CA MET A 71 7.18 11.91 6.10
C MET A 71 7.04 11.61 7.59
N ALA A 72 6.46 10.47 7.97
CA ALA A 72 6.39 10.06 9.37
C ALA A 72 7.78 9.96 10.00
N GLY A 73 8.74 9.36 9.29
CA GLY A 73 10.14 9.28 9.73
C GLY A 73 10.89 10.61 9.82
N LEU A 74 10.41 11.70 9.22
CA LEU A 74 11.01 13.02 9.41
C LEU A 74 10.59 13.68 10.72
N PHE A 75 9.36 13.42 11.18
CA PHE A 75 8.77 14.04 12.36
C PHE A 75 8.81 13.16 13.63
N LEU A 76 9.17 11.88 13.48
CA LEU A 76 9.43 10.92 14.55
C LEU A 76 10.95 10.72 14.75
#